data_AF-A0A843ET25-F1
#
_entry.id   AF-A0A843ET25-F1
#
_cell.length_a   1.000
_cell.length_b   1.000
_cell.length_c   1.000
_cell.angle_alpha   90.00
_cell.angle_beta   90.00
_cell.angle_gamma   90.00
#
_symmetry.space_group_name_H-M   'P 1'
#
loop_
_entity.id
_entity.type
_entity.pdbx_description
1 polymer ?
#
loop_
_entity_poly.entity_id
_entity_poly.type
_entity_poly.pdbx_seq_one_letter_code
_entity_poly.pdbx_strand_id
1 'polypeptide(L)'
;KSFIRYIKGESSEYGGSPKTACRDTTLPIEKRAIDIQYDLYFGYESTSWNGSGVSFLDISKKGHALGVAYLLTREQFDHVAAQENNGRFPGNGEWYNCKKSLGEIDGYELVTVTNDKLRKQNKPSEEYLKTIKLGIRENWSEMSEEDIKSYLESCIREF
;
A
#
# COMPACT_ATOMS: atom_id res chain seq x y z
N LYS A 1 -0.72 5.72 -8.99
CA LYS A 1 -2.15 5.66 -8.57
C LYS A 1 -2.30 6.52 -7.32
N SER A 2 -3.23 7.47 -7.28
CA SER A 2 -3.40 8.37 -6.13
C SER A 2 -4.34 7.78 -5.08
N PHE A 3 -3.94 7.84 -3.80
CA PHE A 3 -4.76 7.46 -2.64
C PHE A 3 -6.12 8.15 -2.63
N ILE A 4 -6.19 9.40 -3.10
CA ILE A 4 -7.42 10.22 -3.13
C ILE A 4 -8.55 9.56 -3.94
N ARG A 5 -8.22 8.70 -4.92
CA ARG A 5 -9.23 8.01 -5.73
C ARG A 5 -10.09 7.06 -4.90
N TYR A 6 -9.57 6.50 -3.81
CA TYR A 6 -10.35 5.64 -2.93
C TYR A 6 -11.37 6.42 -2.11
N ILE A 7 -11.05 7.68 -1.80
CA ILE A 7 -11.94 8.59 -1.06
C ILE A 7 -12.98 9.20 -2.01
N LYS A 8 -12.57 9.69 -3.18
CA LYS A 8 -13.46 10.38 -4.11
C LYS A 8 -14.22 9.46 -5.08
N GLY A 9 -13.84 8.18 -5.19
CA GLY A 9 -14.42 7.25 -6.16
C GLY A 9 -14.04 7.58 -7.60
N GLU A 10 -12.91 8.23 -7.81
CA GLU A 10 -12.45 8.64 -9.14
C GLU A 10 -11.91 7.44 -9.93
N SER A 11 -12.24 7.38 -11.22
CA SER A 11 -11.70 6.38 -12.11
C SER A 11 -10.21 6.63 -12.39
N SER A 12 -9.53 5.55 -12.71
CA SER A 12 -8.13 5.60 -13.11
C SER A 12 -8.01 5.90 -14.60
N GLU A 13 -7.26 6.94 -14.96
CA GLU A 13 -6.90 7.23 -16.37
C GLU A 13 -6.19 6.05 -17.06
N TYR A 14 -5.58 5.16 -16.27
CA TYR A 14 -4.85 3.97 -16.74
C TYR A 14 -5.67 2.67 -16.60
N GLY A 15 -7.00 2.78 -16.46
CA GLY A 15 -7.88 1.63 -16.25
C GLY A 15 -7.84 1.08 -14.82
N GLY A 16 -8.78 0.18 -14.53
CA GLY A 16 -9.02 -0.42 -13.21
C GLY A 16 -10.51 -0.50 -12.87
N SER A 17 -10.87 -1.36 -11.92
CA SER A 17 -12.26 -1.45 -11.45
C SER A 17 -12.73 -0.11 -10.88
N PRO A 18 -14.00 0.30 -11.15
CA PRO A 18 -14.57 1.51 -10.57
C PRO A 18 -14.44 1.49 -9.04
N LYS A 19 -13.95 2.58 -8.46
CA LYS A 19 -13.95 2.76 -7.00
C LYS A 19 -15.22 3.52 -6.63
N THR A 20 -15.89 3.09 -5.57
CA THR A 20 -17.03 3.84 -5.02
C THR A 20 -16.51 5.01 -4.19
N ALA A 21 -17.17 6.17 -4.26
CA ALA A 21 -16.81 7.27 -3.37
C ALA A 21 -17.11 6.88 -1.91
N CYS A 22 -16.26 7.34 -0.99
CA CYS A 22 -16.57 7.32 0.43
C CYS A 22 -17.76 8.26 0.67
N ARG A 23 -18.53 8.03 1.73
CA ARG A 23 -19.57 8.97 2.15
C ARG A 23 -18.95 10.29 2.63
N ASP A 24 -17.82 10.23 3.32
CA ASP A 24 -16.97 11.37 3.63
C ASP A 24 -15.85 11.51 2.58
N THR A 25 -16.03 12.41 1.62
CA THR A 25 -15.08 12.67 0.52
C THR A 25 -14.05 13.76 0.82
N THR A 26 -13.99 14.25 2.07
CA THR A 26 -12.98 15.25 2.47
C THR A 26 -11.56 14.70 2.27
N LEU A 27 -10.61 15.58 1.96
CA LEU A 27 -9.22 15.15 1.79
C LEU A 27 -8.62 14.73 3.13
N PRO A 28 -7.61 13.83 3.13
CA PRO A 28 -6.84 13.53 4.33
C PRO A 28 -6.33 14.81 4.98
N ILE A 29 -6.47 14.89 6.30
CA ILE A 29 -6.12 16.09 7.09
C ILE A 29 -4.62 16.35 7.00
N GLU A 30 -3.83 15.27 7.02
CA GLU A 30 -2.39 15.30 6.92
C GLU A 30 -1.88 14.11 6.09
N LYS A 31 -0.69 14.28 5.53
CA LYS A 31 0.03 13.27 4.77
C LYS A 31 1.52 13.36 5.12
N ARG A 32 2.14 12.24 5.50
CA ARG A 32 3.55 12.19 5.93
C ARG A 32 4.26 10.95 5.41
N ALA A 33 5.48 11.11 4.90
CA ALA A 33 6.37 9.99 4.62
C ALA A 33 6.80 9.32 5.94
N ILE A 34 6.73 7.99 6.01
CA ILE A 34 7.03 7.24 7.24
C ILE A 34 7.85 5.99 6.95
N ASP A 35 8.79 5.69 7.84
CA ASP A 35 9.51 4.42 7.81
C ASP A 35 8.75 3.33 8.58
N ILE A 36 8.41 2.23 7.90
CA ILE A 36 7.71 1.09 8.48
C ILE A 36 8.73 0.01 8.82
N GLN A 37 8.77 -0.42 10.09
CA GLN A 37 9.76 -1.36 10.63
C GLN A 37 9.50 -2.85 10.28
N TYR A 38 9.02 -3.12 9.07
CA TYR A 38 8.77 -4.46 8.52
C TYR A 38 9.33 -4.55 7.10
N ASP A 39 9.80 -5.73 6.72
CA ASP A 39 10.29 -5.95 5.35
C ASP A 39 9.15 -5.84 4.33
N LEU A 40 9.38 -5.11 3.24
CA LEU A 40 8.52 -5.16 2.05
C LEU A 40 9.03 -6.24 1.10
N TYR A 41 8.11 -7.03 0.54
CA TYR A 41 8.41 -8.00 -0.51
C TYR A 41 7.29 -8.09 -1.53
N PHE A 42 7.57 -8.72 -2.66
CA PHE A 42 6.58 -8.95 -3.73
C PHE A 42 6.10 -10.40 -3.76
N GLY A 43 4.78 -10.57 -3.83
CA GLY A 43 4.17 -11.89 -3.79
C GLY A 43 2.81 -11.96 -4.47
N TYR A 44 2.32 -13.19 -4.56
CA TYR A 44 1.04 -13.58 -5.13
C TYR A 44 0.86 -13.20 -6.60
N GLU A 45 -0.30 -13.47 -7.19
CA GLU A 45 -0.57 -13.25 -8.61
C GLU A 45 -1.72 -12.26 -8.77
N SER A 46 -1.41 -11.02 -9.13
CA SER A 46 -2.43 -10.00 -9.35
C SER A 46 -2.85 -9.94 -10.81
N THR A 47 -4.10 -10.27 -11.09
CA THR A 47 -4.70 -10.14 -12.43
C THR A 47 -4.69 -8.68 -12.93
N SER A 48 -4.76 -7.71 -12.01
CA SER A 48 -4.65 -6.28 -12.33
C SER A 48 -3.24 -5.86 -12.78
N TRP A 49 -2.24 -6.70 -12.55
CA TRP A 49 -0.84 -6.48 -12.92
C TRP A 49 -0.30 -7.66 -13.74
N ASN A 50 -1.11 -8.19 -14.65
CA ASN A 50 -0.74 -9.26 -15.58
C ASN A 50 -0.17 -10.53 -14.91
N GLY A 51 -0.73 -10.92 -13.76
CA GLY A 51 -0.29 -12.08 -12.98
C GLY A 51 1.00 -11.86 -12.19
N SER A 52 1.50 -10.63 -12.12
CA SER A 52 2.73 -10.29 -11.40
C SER A 52 2.50 -10.11 -9.90
N GLY A 53 3.60 -10.13 -9.15
CA GLY A 53 3.61 -9.92 -7.71
C GLY A 53 3.27 -8.49 -7.31
N VAL A 54 2.58 -8.34 -6.18
CA VAL A 54 2.30 -7.05 -5.54
C VAL A 54 2.95 -6.96 -4.16
N SER A 55 3.06 -5.74 -3.63
CA SER A 55 3.74 -5.48 -2.36
C SER A 55 2.97 -6.00 -1.16
N PHE A 56 3.66 -6.73 -0.29
CA PHE A 56 3.19 -7.12 1.03
C PHE A 56 4.24 -6.75 2.09
N LEU A 57 3.81 -6.64 3.35
CA LEU A 57 4.73 -6.54 4.48
C LEU A 57 4.92 -7.93 5.10
N ASP A 58 6.17 -8.31 5.32
CA ASP A 58 6.51 -9.49 6.11
C ASP A 58 6.51 -9.09 7.59
N ILE A 59 5.32 -9.18 8.22
CA ILE A 59 5.13 -8.79 9.62
C ILE A 59 5.85 -9.69 10.63
N SER A 60 6.53 -10.74 10.16
CA SER A 60 7.35 -11.63 11.00
C SER A 60 8.81 -11.19 11.10
N LYS A 61 9.25 -10.26 10.24
CA LYS A 61 10.64 -9.79 10.17
C LYS A 61 10.72 -8.28 10.40
N LYS A 62 11.66 -7.87 11.24
CA LYS A 62 12.07 -6.46 11.29
C LYS A 62 12.76 -6.12 9.97
N GLY A 63 12.45 -4.95 9.45
CA GLY A 63 12.90 -4.51 8.15
C GLY A 63 12.71 -3.02 7.97
N HIS A 64 12.80 -2.60 6.72
CA HIS A 64 12.61 -1.21 6.31
C HIS A 64 11.66 -1.18 5.11
N ALA A 65 10.58 -0.42 5.24
CA ALA A 65 9.63 -0.21 4.18
C ALA A 65 9.19 1.25 4.13
N LEU A 66 9.40 1.88 2.98
CA LEU A 66 8.96 3.25 2.73
C LEU A 66 7.43 3.29 2.63
N GLY A 67 6.81 4.06 3.51
CA GLY A 67 5.37 4.26 3.57
C GLY A 67 4.97 5.73 3.45
N VAL A 68 3.66 5.94 3.27
CA VAL A 68 3.01 7.25 3.37
C VAL A 68 1.80 7.10 4.28
N ALA A 69 1.83 7.79 5.42
CA ALA A 69 0.72 7.87 6.35
C ALA A 69 -0.24 8.97 5.90
N TYR A 70 -1.54 8.66 5.95
CA TYR A 70 -2.62 9.60 5.70
C TYR A 70 -3.46 9.70 6.98
N LEU A 71 -3.70 10.91 7.48
CA LEU A 71 -4.57 11.14 8.62
C LEU A 71 -6.02 11.20 8.14
N LEU A 72 -6.80 10.21 8.55
CA LEU A 72 -8.17 9.95 8.06
C LEU A 72 -9.14 9.86 9.24
N THR A 73 -10.42 10.07 8.95
CA THR A 73 -11.48 9.64 9.86
C THR A 73 -11.57 8.12 9.88
N ARG A 74 -12.16 7.54 10.94
CA ARG A 74 -12.38 6.09 11.03
C ARG A 74 -13.24 5.57 9.88
N GLU A 75 -14.26 6.34 9.47
CA GLU A 75 -15.14 6.01 8.35
C GLU A 75 -14.36 5.93 7.03
N GLN A 76 -13.48 6.89 6.76
CA GLN A 76 -12.61 6.89 5.58
C GLN A 76 -11.66 5.70 5.58
N PHE A 77 -11.04 5.39 6.72
CA PHE A 77 -10.16 4.22 6.85
C PHE A 77 -10.93 2.91 6.56
N ASP A 78 -12.10 2.72 7.18
CA ASP A 78 -12.89 1.50 7.01
C ASP A 78 -13.35 1.34 5.54
N HIS A 79 -13.67 2.44 4.86
CA HIS A 79 -13.99 2.45 3.43
C HIS A 79 -12.80 2.03 2.55
N VAL A 80 -11.62 2.62 2.77
CA VAL A 80 -10.41 2.29 1.99
C VAL A 80 -10.02 0.83 2.22
N ALA A 81 -10.00 0.37 3.47
CA ALA A 81 -9.67 -1.00 3.83
C ALA A 81 -10.63 -2.02 3.18
N ALA A 82 -11.91 -1.68 3.08
CA ALA A 82 -12.89 -2.50 2.39
C ALA A 82 -12.67 -2.54 0.88
N GLN A 83 -12.33 -1.41 0.25
CA GLN A 83 -12.08 -1.34 -1.19
C GLN A 83 -10.84 -2.11 -1.66
N GLU A 84 -9.86 -2.31 -0.78
CA GLU A 84 -8.69 -3.17 -1.02
C GLU A 84 -9.04 -4.68 -0.95
N ASN A 85 -10.20 -5.01 -0.41
CA ASN A 85 -10.67 -6.38 -0.16
C ASN A 85 -12.03 -6.64 -0.84
N ASN A 86 -12.23 -6.13 -2.05
CA ASN A 86 -13.47 -6.31 -2.83
C ASN A 86 -14.75 -5.89 -2.07
N GLY A 87 -14.67 -4.80 -1.31
CA GLY A 87 -15.79 -4.23 -0.55
C GLY A 87 -16.01 -4.84 0.83
N ARG A 88 -15.11 -5.70 1.32
CA ARG A 88 -15.20 -6.30 2.67
C ARG A 88 -14.09 -5.77 3.56
N PHE A 89 -14.39 -5.37 4.77
CA PHE A 89 -13.34 -5.01 5.73
C PHE A 89 -12.38 -6.21 5.95
N PRO A 90 -11.07 -5.99 6.19
CA PRO A 90 -10.09 -7.05 6.46
C PRO A 90 -10.62 -8.11 7.43
N GLY A 91 -10.49 -9.38 7.05
CA GLY A 91 -11.04 -10.55 7.74
C GLY A 91 -10.53 -11.82 7.06
N ASN A 92 -11.27 -12.92 6.96
CA ASN A 92 -10.76 -14.22 6.44
C ASN A 92 -10.39 -14.28 4.92
N GLY A 93 -10.04 -13.17 4.27
CA GLY A 93 -9.66 -13.10 2.86
C GLY A 93 -8.20 -13.50 2.56
N GLU A 94 -7.89 -13.70 1.28
CA GLU A 94 -6.55 -14.13 0.84
C GLU A 94 -5.58 -12.98 0.51
N TRP A 95 -6.07 -11.74 0.38
CA TRP A 95 -5.26 -10.58 -0.01
C TRP A 95 -4.80 -9.74 1.18
N TYR A 96 -5.71 -9.00 1.83
CA TYR A 96 -5.36 -8.07 2.90
C TYR A 96 -6.25 -8.30 4.13
N ASN A 97 -6.01 -9.40 4.82
CA ASN A 97 -6.81 -9.88 5.95
C ASN A 97 -6.48 -9.25 7.30
N CYS A 98 -5.36 -8.54 7.42
CA CYS A 98 -4.84 -8.10 8.71
C CYS A 98 -4.79 -6.57 8.79
N LYS A 99 -5.55 -5.97 9.71
CA LYS A 99 -5.28 -4.62 10.21
C LYS A 99 -4.13 -4.72 11.21
N LYS A 100 -2.95 -4.21 10.84
CA LYS A 100 -1.76 -4.23 11.68
C LYS A 100 -1.53 -2.83 12.29
N SER A 101 -1.44 -2.77 13.61
CA SER A 101 -0.95 -1.58 14.30
C SER A 101 0.56 -1.45 14.11
N LEU A 102 0.99 -0.24 13.76
CA LEU A 102 2.38 0.18 13.61
C LEU A 102 2.84 1.09 14.78
N GLY A 103 1.94 1.38 15.72
CA GLY A 103 2.19 2.29 16.83
C GLY A 103 1.30 3.52 16.78
N GLU A 104 1.87 4.67 17.15
CA GLU A 104 1.18 5.96 17.26
C GLU A 104 2.08 7.07 16.69
N ILE A 105 1.48 8.05 16.02
CA ILE A 105 2.14 9.29 15.59
C ILE A 105 1.25 10.46 16.04
N ASP A 106 1.82 11.40 16.78
CA ASP A 106 1.16 12.64 17.23
C ASP A 106 -0.19 12.42 17.94
N GLY A 107 -0.32 11.35 18.73
CA GLY A 107 -1.57 11.01 19.43
C GLY A 107 -2.56 10.18 18.62
N TYR A 108 -2.26 9.84 17.36
CA TYR A 108 -3.13 9.09 16.47
C TYR A 108 -2.62 7.67 16.20
N GLU A 109 -3.53 6.69 16.24
CA GLU A 109 -3.22 5.29 15.91
C GLU A 109 -2.68 5.18 14.48
N LEU A 110 -1.47 4.64 14.33
CA LEU A 110 -0.89 4.35 13.01
C LEU A 110 -1.17 2.88 12.67
N VAL A 111 -1.85 2.67 11.54
CA VAL A 111 -2.29 1.33 11.12
C VAL A 111 -2.05 1.13 9.63
N THR A 112 -1.84 -0.12 9.25
CA THR A 112 -1.79 -0.56 7.87
C THR A 112 -2.68 -1.78 7.67
N VAL A 113 -3.05 -2.05 6.42
CA VAL A 113 -3.72 -3.28 6.04
C VAL A 113 -2.75 -4.13 5.23
N THR A 114 -2.52 -5.36 5.67
CA THR A 114 -1.61 -6.30 5.02
C THR A 114 -2.14 -7.73 5.13
N ASN A 115 -1.31 -8.72 4.82
CA ASN A 115 -1.62 -10.13 5.06
C ASN A 115 -0.95 -10.64 6.34
N ASP A 116 -1.67 -11.40 7.17
CA ASP A 116 -1.11 -12.04 8.36
C ASP A 116 -0.15 -13.19 8.05
N LYS A 117 -0.22 -13.73 6.84
CA LYS A 117 0.61 -14.83 6.34
C LYS A 117 1.48 -14.37 5.20
N LEU A 118 2.68 -14.95 5.15
CA LEU A 118 3.54 -14.84 3.99
C LEU A 118 2.86 -15.45 2.75
N ARG A 119 2.90 -14.72 1.65
CA ARG A 119 2.39 -15.15 0.35
C ARG A 119 3.52 -15.70 -0.50
N LYS A 120 3.19 -16.61 -1.42
CA LYS A 120 4.14 -17.16 -2.39
C LYS A 120 4.80 -15.99 -3.13
N GLN A 121 6.11 -15.95 -3.14
CA GLN A 121 6.85 -14.87 -3.78
C GLN A 121 6.61 -14.86 -5.29
N ASN A 122 6.57 -13.67 -5.87
CA ASN A 122 6.37 -13.47 -7.30
C ASN A 122 7.00 -12.13 -7.73
N LYS A 123 7.59 -12.09 -8.92
CA LYS A 123 8.25 -10.88 -9.43
C LYS A 123 7.20 -9.80 -9.70
N PRO A 124 7.42 -8.55 -9.30
CA PRO A 124 6.58 -7.44 -9.73
C PRO A 124 6.79 -7.16 -11.23
N SER A 125 5.78 -6.59 -11.87
CA SER A 125 5.93 -6.09 -13.24
C SER A 125 6.67 -4.74 -13.25
N GLU A 126 7.27 -4.40 -14.38
CA GLU A 126 7.87 -3.07 -14.57
C GLU A 126 6.85 -1.94 -14.40
N GLU A 127 5.60 -2.14 -14.85
CA GLU A 127 4.52 -1.16 -14.69
C GLU A 127 4.15 -0.92 -13.23
N TYR A 128 4.17 -1.99 -12.43
CA TYR A 128 3.92 -1.89 -11.00
C TYR A 128 5.08 -1.19 -10.28
N LEU A 129 6.33 -1.54 -10.61
CA LEU A 129 7.52 -0.86 -10.08
C LEU A 129 7.54 0.63 -10.47
N LYS A 130 7.18 0.99 -11.70
CA LYS A 130 7.03 2.40 -12.14
C LYS A 130 6.00 3.14 -11.27
N THR A 131 4.89 2.49 -10.93
CA THR A 131 3.87 3.08 -10.05
C THR A 131 4.39 3.32 -8.64
N ILE A 132 5.11 2.36 -8.06
CA ILE A 132 5.72 2.50 -6.72
C ILE A 132 6.79 3.60 -6.75
N LYS A 133 7.67 3.59 -7.76
CA LYS A 133 8.72 4.60 -7.94
C LYS A 133 8.16 6.01 -8.00
N LEU A 134 7.07 6.22 -8.75
CA LEU A 134 6.38 7.52 -8.80
C LEU A 134 5.88 7.93 -7.41
N GLY A 135 5.26 7.00 -6.67
CA GLY A 135 4.82 7.23 -5.30
C GLY A 135 5.98 7.57 -4.35
N ILE A 136 7.14 6.92 -4.48
CA ILE A 136 8.31 7.26 -3.67
C ILE A 136 8.80 8.68 -4.03
N ARG A 137 8.98 9.00 -5.32
CA ARG A 137 9.42 10.34 -5.75
C ARG A 137 8.51 11.47 -5.27
N GLU A 138 7.20 11.24 -5.24
CA GLU A 138 6.21 12.21 -4.79
C GLU A 138 6.25 12.49 -3.28
N ASN A 139 6.81 11.58 -2.47
CA ASN A 139 6.68 11.59 -1.01
C ASN A 139 8.02 11.60 -0.27
N TRP A 140 9.06 11.06 -0.88
CA TRP A 140 10.42 10.95 -0.38
C TRP A 140 11.34 11.75 -1.29
N SER A 141 11.09 13.06 -1.40
CA SER A 141 11.78 13.95 -2.35
C SER A 141 13.29 14.07 -2.14
N GLU A 142 13.78 13.70 -0.95
CA GLU A 142 15.20 13.67 -0.61
C GLU A 142 15.93 12.44 -1.17
N MET A 143 15.21 11.39 -1.60
CA MET A 143 15.83 10.19 -2.14
C MET A 143 16.26 10.39 -3.60
N SER A 144 17.48 9.98 -3.92
CA SER A 144 17.97 10.01 -5.30
C SER A 144 17.35 8.88 -6.15
N GLU A 145 17.42 9.01 -7.47
CA GLU A 145 16.95 7.97 -8.39
C GLU A 145 17.69 6.64 -8.19
N GLU A 146 18.97 6.69 -7.81
CA GLU A 146 19.78 5.50 -7.53
C GLU A 146 19.33 4.85 -6.21
N ASP A 147 19.10 5.64 -5.15
CA ASP A 147 18.63 5.12 -3.86
C ASP A 147 17.25 4.47 -3.98
N ILE A 148 16.34 5.07 -4.74
CA ILE A 148 15.01 4.48 -4.99
C ILE A 148 15.14 3.16 -5.75
N LYS A 149 16.03 3.10 -6.74
CA LYS A 149 16.30 1.88 -7.50
C LYS A 149 16.88 0.78 -6.59
N SER A 150 17.94 1.08 -5.84
CA SER A 150 18.56 0.15 -4.90
C SER A 150 17.59 -0.35 -3.84
N TYR A 151 16.73 0.53 -3.31
CA TYR A 151 15.66 0.14 -2.39
C TYR A 151 14.69 -0.86 -3.04
N LEU A 152 14.16 -0.55 -4.23
CA LEU A 152 13.22 -1.46 -4.92
C LEU A 152 13.86 -2.80 -5.27
N GLU A 153 15.12 -2.81 -5.68
CA GLU A 153 15.89 -4.04 -5.94
C GLU A 153 16.05 -4.87 -4.66
N SER A 154 16.33 -4.23 -3.52
CA SER A 154 16.44 -4.92 -2.22
C SER A 154 15.14 -5.59 -1.75
N CYS A 155 13.97 -5.09 -2.20
CA CYS A 155 12.67 -5.69 -1.90
C CYS A 155 12.35 -6.92 -2.77
N ILE A 156 13.08 -7.14 -3.87
CA ILE A 156 12.90 -8.30 -4.75
C ILE A 156 13.74 -9.44 -4.20
N ARG A 157 13.09 -10.38 -3.51
CA ARG A 157 13.75 -11.58 -2.99
C ARG A 157 14.17 -12.51 -4.14
N GLU A 158 15.32 -13.17 -3.99
CA GLU A 158 15.81 -14.18 -4.96
C GLU A 158 14.89 -15.41 -4.95
N PHE A 159 14.73 -16.04 -6.13
CA PHE A 159 13.77 -17.11 -6.41
C PHE A 159 14.38 -18.51 -6.24
#